data_AF-A0A1I3FHS8-F1
#
_entry.id   AF-A0A1I3FHS8-F1
#
_cell.length_a   1.000
_cell.length_b   1.000
_cell.length_c   1.000
_cell.angle_alpha   90.00
_cell.angle_beta   90.00
_cell.angle_gamma   90.00
#
_symmetry.space_group_name_H-M   'P 1'
#
loop_
_entity.id
_entity.type
_entity.pdbx_description
1 polymer ?
#
loop_
_entity_poly.entity_id
_entity_poly.type
_entity_poly.pdbx_seq_one_letter_code
_entity_poly.pdbx_strand_id
1 'polypeptide(L)'
;MTDYGYAIDPRPADLGGGWRLRLLENGEEVGGGVFPAGPSKIAQDAAYEDALAEASAWLATRPADEEPAFLDDEGPSDDLPTRITLPKS
;
A
#
# COMPACT_ATOMS: atom_id res chain seq x y z
N MET A 1 15.21 13.76 3.64
CA MET A 1 14.41 12.55 3.88
C MET A 1 13.02 13.02 4.22
N THR A 2 12.05 12.68 3.39
CA THR A 2 10.64 12.95 3.66
C THR A 2 10.21 12.00 4.77
N ASP A 3 9.69 12.54 5.88
CA ASP A 3 9.13 11.71 6.95
C ASP A 3 7.71 11.29 6.56
N TYR A 4 7.42 9.99 6.61
CA TYR A 4 6.08 9.48 6.32
C TYR A 4 5.52 8.85 7.58
N GLY A 5 4.31 9.25 7.97
CA GLY A 5 3.65 8.77 9.17
C GLY A 5 2.14 8.64 8.98
N TYR A 6 1.45 8.11 9.98
CA TYR A 6 0.01 8.04 10.00
C TYR A 6 -0.53 8.21 11.42
N ALA A 7 -1.78 8.65 11.52
CA ALA A 7 -2.52 8.72 12.78
C ALA A 7 -3.90 8.10 12.58
N ILE A 8 -4.32 7.25 13.53
CA ILE A 8 -5.65 6.63 13.54
C ILE A 8 -6.37 7.12 14.79
N ASP A 9 -7.37 7.97 14.60
CA ASP A 9 -8.13 8.57 15.70
C ASP A 9 -9.52 7.95 15.82
N PRO A 10 -9.99 7.64 17.05
CA PRO A 10 -11.33 7.13 17.26
C PRO A 10 -12.36 8.20 16.91
N ARG A 11 -13.38 7.81 16.13
CA ARG A 11 -14.48 8.68 15.76
C ARG A 11 -15.63 8.51 16.76
N PRO A 12 -16.24 9.61 17.26
CA PRO A 12 -17.35 9.50 18.20
C PRO A 12 -18.51 8.73 17.58
N ALA A 13 -19.16 7.90 18.40
CA ALA A 13 -20.27 7.04 18.00
C ALA A 13 -21.44 7.86 17.39
N ASP A 14 -21.68 9.08 17.86
CA ASP A 14 -22.68 10.01 17.33
C ASP A 14 -22.51 10.36 15.85
N LEU A 15 -21.30 10.28 15.31
CA LEU A 15 -21.04 10.56 13.89
C LEU A 15 -21.06 9.30 13.01
N GLY A 16 -21.43 8.15 13.58
CA GLY A 16 -21.38 6.84 12.92
C GLY A 16 -20.24 5.94 13.40
N GLY A 17 -19.53 6.34 14.46
CA GLY A 17 -18.45 5.54 15.07
C GLY A 17 -17.28 5.26 14.13
N GLY A 18 -16.46 4.28 14.52
CA GLY A 18 -15.31 3.83 13.74
C GLY A 18 -14.05 4.65 13.95
N TRP A 19 -13.23 4.71 12.90
CA TRP A 19 -11.87 5.26 12.93
C TRP A 19 -11.63 6.21 11.78
N ARG A 20 -10.87 7.27 12.06
CA ARG A 20 -10.36 8.16 11.03
C ARG A 20 -8.87 7.92 10.88
N LEU A 21 -8.48 7.52 9.67
CA LEU A 21 -7.09 7.45 9.25
C LEU A 21 -6.66 8.81 8.69
N ARG A 22 -5.50 9.28 9.13
CA ARG A 22 -4.79 10.46 8.60
C ARG A 22 -3.39 10.03 8.18
N LEU A 23 -3.05 10.29 6.93
CA LEU A 23 -1.74 10.00 6.34
C LEU A 23 -0.94 11.31 6.33
N LEU A 24 0.25 11.26 6.91
CA LEU A 24 1.07 12.42 7.21
C LEU A 24 2.37 12.35 6.40
N GLU A 25 2.69 13.41 5.66
CA GLU A 25 3.97 13.61 4.98
C GLU A 25 4.66 14.83 5.58
N ASN A 26 5.82 14.66 6.21
CA ASN A 26 6.50 15.66 7.03
C ASN A 26 5.58 16.30 8.09
N GLY A 27 4.63 15.52 8.62
CA GLY A 27 3.63 15.99 9.57
C GLY A 27 2.44 16.74 8.95
N GLU A 28 2.37 16.89 7.62
CA GLU A 28 1.24 17.48 6.91
C GLU A 28 0.26 16.39 6.44
N GLU A 29 -1.04 16.58 6.66
CA GLU A 29 -2.08 15.63 6.21
C GLU A 29 -2.17 15.67 4.68
N VAL A 30 -1.63 14.65 4.02
CA VAL A 30 -1.65 14.50 2.56
C VAL A 30 -2.79 13.58 2.08
N GLY A 31 -3.40 12.83 2.98
CA GLY A 31 -4.49 11.92 2.67
C GLY A 31 -5.09 11.28 3.91
N GLY A 32 -6.10 10.43 3.70
CA GLY A 32 -6.77 9.75 4.79
C GLY A 32 -8.06 9.07 4.37
N GLY A 33 -8.70 8.42 5.34
CA GLY A 33 -9.93 7.67 5.15
C GLY A 33 -10.77 7.63 6.42
N VAL A 34 -12.07 7.37 6.27
CA VAL A 34 -12.97 7.13 7.40
C VAL A 34 -13.47 5.70 7.28
N PHE A 35 -13.26 4.94 8.34
CA PHE A 35 -13.64 3.54 8.47
C PHE A 35 -14.79 3.46 9.46
N PRO A 36 -16.06 3.54 9.00
CA PRO A 36 -17.21 3.47 9.88
C PRO A 36 -17.28 2.08 10.52
N ALA A 37 -17.64 2.05 11.80
CA ALA A 37 -17.79 0.80 12.55
C ALA A 37 -19.07 0.81 13.36
N GLY A 38 -19.66 -0.38 13.53
CA GLY A 38 -20.77 -0.58 14.45
C GLY A 38 -20.36 -0.39 15.92
N PRO A 39 -21.33 -0.37 16.85
CA PRO A 39 -21.06 -0.14 18.28
C PRO A 39 -20.39 -1.33 18.98
N SER A 40 -20.27 -2.49 18.33
CA SER A 40 -19.66 -3.67 18.92
C SER A 40 -18.13 -3.55 18.90
N LYS A 41 -17.48 -4.07 19.95
CA LYS A 41 -16.01 -4.09 20.02
C LYS A 41 -15.38 -4.79 18.82
N ILE A 42 -15.98 -5.88 18.34
CA ILE A 42 -15.50 -6.62 17.16
C ILE A 42 -15.54 -5.75 15.91
N ALA A 43 -16.60 -4.98 15.69
CA ALA A 43 -16.68 -4.08 14.54
C ALA A 43 -15.67 -2.94 14.63
N GLN A 44 -15.42 -2.43 15.85
CA GLN A 44 -14.41 -1.42 16.10
C GLN A 44 -12.99 -1.97 15.85
N ASP A 45 -12.68 -3.18 16.31
CA ASP A 45 -11.39 -3.83 16.05
C ASP A 45 -11.18 -4.02 14.56
N ALA A 46 -12.15 -4.61 13.85
CA ALA A 46 -12.06 -4.84 12.41
C ALA A 46 -11.85 -3.52 11.63
N ALA A 47 -12.57 -2.45 11.98
CA ALA A 47 -12.39 -1.16 11.32
C ALA A 47 -11.04 -0.49 11.64
N TYR A 48 -10.46 -0.76 12.82
CA TYR A 48 -9.11 -0.32 13.15
C TYR A 48 -8.07 -1.08 12.31
N GLU A 49 -8.23 -2.39 12.17
CA GLU A 49 -7.36 -3.23 11.35
C GLU A 49 -7.40 -2.82 9.87
N ASP A 50 -8.58 -2.52 9.33
CA ASP A 50 -8.75 -2.00 7.96
C ASP A 50 -8.02 -0.65 7.78
N ALA A 51 -8.18 0.27 8.75
CA ALA A 51 -7.48 1.54 8.76
C ALA A 51 -5.95 1.39 8.84
N LEU A 52 -5.47 0.42 9.64
CA LEU A 52 -4.05 0.11 9.77
C LEU A 52 -3.48 -0.54 8.51
N ALA A 53 -4.24 -1.41 7.87
CA ALA A 53 -3.86 -2.04 6.60
C ALA A 53 -3.68 -0.98 5.50
N GLU A 54 -4.62 -0.06 5.37
CA GLU A 54 -4.52 1.04 4.40
C GLU A 54 -3.35 2.00 4.73
N ALA A 55 -3.14 2.31 6.00
CA ALA A 55 -2.00 3.12 6.44
C ALA A 55 -0.65 2.47 6.11
N SER A 56 -0.53 1.18 6.39
CA SER A 56 0.70 0.41 6.15
C SER A 56 0.94 0.21 4.65
N ALA A 57 -0.10 -0.06 3.86
CA ALA A 57 -0.01 -0.10 2.40
C ALA A 57 0.45 1.25 1.84
N TRP A 58 -0.11 2.36 2.32
CA TRP A 58 0.31 3.69 1.90
C TRP A 58 1.78 3.95 2.23
N LEU A 59 2.23 3.64 3.45
CA LEU A 59 3.64 3.76 3.82
C LEU A 59 4.55 2.89 2.95
N ALA A 60 4.14 1.67 2.61
CA ALA A 60 4.90 0.78 1.74
C ALA A 60 5.03 1.30 0.30
N THR A 61 4.10 2.15 -0.17
CA THR A 61 4.25 2.85 -1.46
C THR A 61 5.23 4.01 -1.41
N ARG A 62 5.58 4.50 -0.20
CA ARG A 62 6.53 5.59 -0.05
C ARG A 62 7.94 5.02 -0.11
N PRO A 63 8.94 5.82 -0.54
CA PRO A 63 10.33 5.41 -0.56
C PRO A 63 10.87 5.32 0.88
N ALA A 64 10.46 4.30 1.62
CA ALA A 64 11.13 3.86 2.83
C ALA A 64 12.22 2.88 2.40
N ASP A 65 13.30 3.40 1.82
CA ASP A 65 14.60 2.73 1.69
C ASP A 65 14.56 1.18 1.63
N GLU A 66 13.75 0.62 0.72
CA GLU A 66 13.85 -0.77 0.29
C GLU A 66 14.03 -0.70 -1.22
N GLU A 67 15.12 -1.34 -1.62
CA GLU A 67 15.88 -1.08 -2.83
C GLU A 67 15.03 -1.13 -4.11
N PRO A 68 15.42 -0.38 -5.16
CA PRO A 68 14.86 -0.60 -6.48
C PRO A 68 15.05 -2.09 -6.81
N ALA A 69 13.95 -2.84 -6.89
CA ALA A 69 13.92 -4.03 -7.73
C ALA A 69 14.07 -3.54 -9.18
N PHE A 70 15.30 -3.19 -9.50
CA PHE A 70 15.82 -3.04 -10.83
C PHE A 70 15.65 -4.40 -11.51
N LEU A 71 14.51 -4.63 -12.16
CA LEU A 71 14.46 -5.40 -13.41
C LEU A 71 13.16 -5.14 -14.19
N ASP A 72 12.96 -3.91 -14.62
CA ASP A 72 12.40 -3.68 -15.96
C ASP A 72 13.57 -3.73 -16.96
N ASP A 73 14.12 -4.93 -17.21
CA ASP A 73 14.92 -5.22 -18.40
C ASP A 73 14.66 -6.68 -18.82
N GLU A 74 13.43 -6.97 -19.25
CA GLU A 74 13.20 -7.91 -20.34
C GLU A 74 12.43 -7.17 -21.44
N GLY A 75 13.15 -6.25 -22.10
CA GLY A 75 12.92 -6.03 -23.52
C GLY A 75 13.15 -7.33 -24.29
N PRO A 76 12.60 -7.41 -25.51
CA PRO A 76 11.72 -8.48 -25.94
C PRO A 76 12.35 -9.88 -25.80
N SER A 77 11.57 -10.85 -25.33
CA SER A 77 11.76 -12.26 -25.69
C SER A 77 11.52 -12.44 -27.20
N ASP A 78 12.49 -11.97 -28.01
CA ASP A 78 12.77 -12.42 -29.37
C ASP A 78 14.09 -13.18 -29.32
N ASP A 79 14.07 -14.35 -28.68
CA ASP A 79 15.04 -15.39 -28.96
C ASP A 79 14.27 -16.68 -29.22
N LEU A 80 13.94 -16.89 -30.49
CA LEU A 80 13.63 -18.19 -31.05
C LEU A 80 14.95 -18.97 -31.18
N PRO A 81 15.27 -19.97 -30.35
CA PRO A 81 16.31 -20.92 -30.69
C PRO A 81 15.68 -21.96 -31.63
N THR A 82 15.58 -21.66 -32.92
CA THR A 82 15.55 -22.73 -33.93
C THR A 82 16.42 -22.39 -35.13
N ARG A 83 17.67 -21.97 -34.85
CA ARG A 83 18.76 -22.25 -35.78
C ARG A 83 19.30 -23.65 -35.51
N ILE A 84 18.46 -24.66 -35.77
CA ILE A 84 18.98 -26.01 -36.02
C ILE A 84 19.67 -25.92 -37.39
N THR A 85 20.99 -25.98 -37.35
CA THR A 85 21.84 -26.13 -38.52
C THR A 85 21.48 -27.45 -39.19
N LEU A 86 20.75 -27.40 -40.31
CA LEU A 86 20.61 -28.54 -41.20
C LEU A 86 21.95 -28.74 -41.93
N PRO A 87 22.59 -29.93 -41.84
CA PRO A 87 23.79 -30.19 -42.62
C PRO A 87 23.46 -30.31 -44.12
N LYS A 88 24.33 -29.72 -44.94
CA LYS A 88 24.35 -29.87 -46.40
C LYS A 88 24.61 -31.33 -46.77
N SER A 89 23.74 -31.92 -47.58
CA SER A 89 24.02 -33.07 -48.45
C SER A 89 23.12 -32.98 -49.67
#